data_AF-A0A261BK35-F1
#
_entry.id   AF-A0A261BK35-F1
#
_cell.length_a   1.000
_cell.length_b   1.000
_cell.length_c   1.000
_cell.angle_alpha   90.00
_cell.angle_beta   90.00
_cell.angle_gamma   90.00
#
_symmetry.space_group_name_H-M   'P 1'
#
loop_
_entity.id
_entity.type
_entity.pdbx_description
1 polymer ?
#
loop_
_entity_poly.entity_id
_entity_poly.type
_entity_poly.pdbx_seq_one_letter_code
_entity_poly.pdbx_strand_id
1 'polypeptide(L)'
;MNIIFILSIFCILIFGLVFACPPSLSSLNLPPPVIHTECLTRNSCQRGYICRLNRCVGGRAFGSRTRQLQYDVSEQTSHEEFQFIQVSERSLKMNQCCSDKLLPERCMDFCSMTNYNESSVFRLLSEPYRCPISSLEIINYCALQNFDHRECCQMKMVPESCLNLCSPSDEKTHFDVSKLHCLHYITAMKSCFESQ
;
A
#
# COMPACT_ATOMS: atom_id res chain seq x y z
N MET A 1 43.79 60.90 0.06
CA MET A 1 42.43 60.55 0.54
C MET A 1 42.11 59.09 0.16
N ASN A 2 42.93 58.16 0.65
CA ASN A 2 42.95 56.76 0.20
C ASN A 2 41.97 55.85 0.96
N ILE A 3 41.38 56.32 2.06
CA ILE A 3 40.50 55.52 2.94
C ILE A 3 39.13 55.27 2.27
N ILE A 4 38.61 56.23 1.51
CA ILE A 4 37.29 56.12 0.86
C ILE A 4 37.32 55.09 -0.29
N PHE A 5 38.42 55.03 -1.05
CA PHE A 5 38.59 54.06 -2.13
C PHE A 5 38.67 52.62 -1.60
N ILE A 6 39.41 52.43 -0.50
CA ILE A 6 39.58 51.12 0.15
C ILE A 6 38.24 50.61 0.73
N LEU A 7 37.44 51.49 1.35
CA LEU A 7 36.12 51.13 1.87
C LEU A 7 35.13 50.72 0.77
N SER A 8 35.22 51.32 -0.43
CA SER A 8 34.36 50.95 -1.56
C SER A 8 34.69 49.54 -2.09
N ILE A 9 35.98 49.21 -2.19
CA ILE A 9 36.44 47.89 -2.66
C ILE A 9 36.09 46.80 -1.64
N PHE A 10 36.23 47.10 -0.35
CA PHE A 10 35.87 46.17 0.72
C PHE A 10 34.35 45.92 0.78
N CYS A 11 33.52 46.94 0.53
CA CYS A 11 32.06 46.76 0.41
C CYS A 11 31.66 45.89 -0.79
N ILE A 12 32.33 46.03 -1.94
CA ILE A 12 32.03 45.22 -3.14
C ILE A 12 32.42 43.75 -2.94
N LEU A 13 33.53 43.47 -2.26
CA LEU A 13 33.97 42.10 -1.96
C LEU A 13 33.08 41.40 -0.92
N ILE A 14 32.59 42.13 0.09
CA ILE A 14 31.68 41.58 1.09
C ILE A 14 30.28 41.36 0.51
N PHE A 15 29.77 42.28 -0.33
CA PHE A 15 28.49 42.08 -1.03
C PHE A 15 28.55 40.93 -2.04
N GLY A 16 29.68 40.70 -2.70
CA GLY A 16 29.87 39.57 -3.63
C GLY A 16 29.86 38.19 -2.95
N LEU A 17 30.27 38.11 -1.67
CA LEU A 17 30.28 36.86 -0.90
C LEU A 17 28.95 36.55 -0.21
N VAL A 18 28.16 37.58 0.14
CA VAL A 18 26.87 37.40 0.85
C VAL A 18 25.69 37.23 -0.13
N PHE A 19 25.78 37.76 -1.35
CA PHE A 19 24.77 37.62 -2.40
C PHE A 19 25.13 36.63 -3.52
N ALA A 20 26.12 35.76 -3.28
CA ALA A 20 26.27 34.56 -4.10
C ALA A 20 25.11 33.60 -3.76
N CYS A 21 23.95 33.82 -4.39
CA CYS A 21 22.98 32.75 -4.54
C CYS A 21 23.72 31.56 -5.14
N PRO A 22 23.59 30.34 -4.58
CA PRO A 22 24.04 29.15 -5.29
C PRO A 22 23.40 29.19 -6.68
N PRO A 23 24.13 28.84 -7.76
CA PRO A 23 23.57 28.87 -9.09
C PRO A 23 22.27 28.08 -9.05
N SER A 24 21.17 28.79 -9.31
CA SER A 24 19.87 28.19 -9.56
C SER A 24 20.09 27.04 -10.53
N LEU A 25 19.59 25.86 -10.16
CA LEU A 25 19.66 24.58 -10.88
C LEU A 25 19.05 24.60 -12.30
N SER A 26 18.95 25.77 -12.94
CA SER A 26 18.35 26.03 -14.23
C SER A 26 19.22 25.60 -15.42
N SER A 27 20.43 25.06 -15.19
CA SER A 27 21.32 24.62 -16.27
C SER A 27 21.28 23.12 -16.57
N LEU A 28 20.45 22.36 -15.86
CA LEU A 28 20.05 21.05 -16.32
C LEU A 28 18.87 21.25 -17.26
N ASN A 29 19.14 21.30 -18.57
CA ASN A 29 18.15 21.01 -19.62
C ASN A 29 17.68 19.54 -19.45
N LEU A 30 17.04 19.23 -18.32
CA LEU A 30 16.35 17.99 -18.13
C LEU A 30 14.96 18.17 -18.74
N PRO A 31 14.57 17.35 -19.73
CA PRO A 31 13.19 17.35 -20.17
C PRO A 31 12.28 17.08 -18.96
N PRO A 32 11.08 17.68 -18.92
CA PRO A 32 10.13 17.44 -17.84
C PRO A 32 9.93 15.93 -17.66
N PRO A 33 9.84 15.41 -16.42
CA PRO A 33 9.61 13.99 -16.21
C PRO A 33 8.30 13.60 -16.90
N VAL A 34 8.40 12.85 -18.00
CA VAL A 34 7.22 12.30 -18.67
C VAL A 34 6.69 11.20 -17.76
N ILE A 35 5.59 11.50 -17.07
CA ILE A 35 4.91 10.56 -16.19
C ILE A 35 4.22 9.54 -17.10
N HIS A 36 4.93 8.46 -17.45
CA HIS A 36 4.31 7.29 -18.05
C HIS A 36 3.67 6.47 -16.93
N THR A 37 2.39 6.75 -16.65
CA THR A 37 1.55 5.99 -15.72
C THR A 37 1.26 4.57 -16.18
N GLU A 38 1.82 4.12 -17.30
CA GLU A 38 1.67 2.77 -17.87
C GLU A 38 3.02 2.22 -18.35
N CYS A 39 4.06 2.34 -17.53
CA CYS A 39 5.38 1.83 -17.91
C CYS A 39 5.44 0.30 -17.99
N LEU A 40 4.51 -0.42 -17.34
CA LEU A 40 4.49 -1.89 -17.28
C LEU A 40 4.02 -2.54 -18.59
N THR A 41 3.17 -1.85 -19.35
CA THR A 41 2.58 -2.36 -20.60
C THR A 41 3.43 -2.06 -21.82
N ARG A 42 4.22 -0.96 -21.77
CA ARG A 42 4.96 -0.45 -22.94
C ARG A 42 6.46 -0.25 -22.72
N ASN A 43 7.00 -0.61 -21.55
CA ASN A 43 8.39 -0.38 -21.16
C ASN A 43 8.90 1.04 -21.49
N SER A 44 8.02 2.05 -21.36
CA SER A 44 8.25 3.41 -21.87
C SER A 44 9.12 4.30 -20.98
N CYS A 45 9.99 3.71 -20.15
CA CYS A 45 10.88 4.50 -19.31
C CYS A 45 12.08 5.02 -20.11
N GLN A 46 12.44 6.29 -19.90
CA GLN A 46 13.62 6.89 -20.49
C GLN A 46 14.89 6.13 -20.09
N ARG A 47 15.92 6.17 -20.94
CA ARG A 47 17.18 5.45 -20.72
C ARG A 47 17.76 5.76 -19.34
N GLY A 48 18.04 4.70 -18.57
CA GLY A 48 18.50 4.82 -17.17
C GLY A 48 17.38 4.84 -16.13
N TYR A 49 16.12 4.64 -16.51
CA TYR A 49 14.99 4.44 -15.61
C TYR A 49 14.39 3.06 -15.80
N ILE A 50 13.94 2.43 -14.71
CA ILE A 50 13.21 1.15 -14.73
C ILE A 50 11.77 1.36 -14.27
N CYS A 51 10.85 0.54 -14.79
CA CYS A 51 9.47 0.55 -14.33
C CYS A 51 9.36 -0.22 -13.01
N ARG A 52 8.89 0.44 -11.95
CA ARG A 52 8.60 -0.18 -10.65
C ARG A 52 7.33 0.44 -10.07
N LEU A 53 6.38 -0.39 -9.65
CA LEU A 53 5.07 0.07 -9.12
C LEU A 53 4.37 1.05 -10.08
N ASN A 54 4.34 0.71 -11.36
CA ASN A 54 3.71 1.49 -12.44
C ASN A 54 4.24 2.95 -12.57
N ARG A 55 5.49 3.18 -12.15
CA ARG A 55 6.20 4.46 -12.30
C ARG A 55 7.63 4.23 -12.77
N CYS A 56 8.17 5.17 -13.56
CA CYS A 56 9.58 5.15 -13.94
C CYS A 56 10.44 5.72 -12.81
N VAL A 57 11.32 4.89 -12.25
CA VAL A 57 12.26 5.28 -11.18
C VAL A 57 13.70 5.19 -11.69
N GLY A 58 14.56 6.10 -11.23
CA GLY A 58 15.96 6.15 -11.67
C GLY A 58 16.69 4.84 -11.37
N GLY A 59 17.12 4.15 -12.42
CA GLY A 59 17.96 2.97 -12.34
C GLY A 59 19.36 3.39 -11.94
N ARG A 60 19.69 3.28 -10.66
CA ARG A 60 21.10 3.34 -10.24
C ARG A 60 21.80 2.14 -10.90
N ALA A 61 22.96 2.37 -11.49
CA ALA A 61 23.79 1.31 -12.02
C ALA A 61 24.00 0.25 -10.92
N PHE A 62 23.52 -0.96 -11.17
CA PHE A 62 23.76 -2.09 -10.29
C PHE A 62 25.25 -2.45 -10.40
N GLY A 63 26.05 -2.00 -9.43
CA GLY A 63 27.25 -2.74 -9.08
C GLY A 63 26.83 -4.17 -8.72
N SER A 64 27.52 -5.16 -9.29
CA SER A 64 27.13 -6.56 -9.30
C SER A 64 26.72 -7.11 -7.93
N ARG A 65 25.41 -7.15 -7.67
CA ARG A 65 24.74 -8.13 -6.82
C ARG A 65 23.36 -8.42 -7.42
N THR A 66 23.35 -9.04 -8.60
CA THR A 66 22.16 -9.73 -9.12
C THR A 66 21.91 -10.97 -8.28
N ARG A 67 20.97 -10.91 -7.33
CA ARG A 67 20.35 -12.11 -6.77
C ARG A 67 19.32 -12.58 -7.79
N GLN A 68 19.75 -13.52 -8.63
CA GLN A 68 18.91 -14.19 -9.61
C GLN A 68 17.88 -15.01 -8.82
N LEU A 69 16.62 -14.58 -8.80
CA LEU A 69 15.52 -15.42 -8.31
C LEU A 69 15.17 -16.39 -9.44
N GLN A 70 15.98 -17.44 -9.52
CA GLN A 70 15.63 -18.69 -10.16
C GLN A 70 14.55 -19.33 -9.27
N TYR A 71 13.30 -19.28 -9.72
CA TYR A 71 12.23 -20.10 -9.14
C TYR A 71 12.47 -21.54 -9.62
N ASP A 72 13.36 -22.24 -8.94
CA ASP A 72 13.49 -23.69 -9.09
C ASP A 72 12.87 -24.35 -7.85
N VAL A 73 11.86 -25.17 -8.13
CA VAL A 73 11.22 -26.08 -7.21
C VAL A 73 12.26 -27.13 -6.80
N SER A 74 12.77 -27.08 -5.58
CA SER A 74 13.38 -28.25 -4.96
C SER A 74 13.47 -28.12 -3.45
N GLU A 75 12.98 -29.17 -2.80
CA GLU A 75 12.97 -29.48 -1.38
C GLU A 75 14.30 -29.26 -0.64
N GLN A 76 14.14 -28.91 0.64
CA GLN A 76 14.98 -29.24 1.79
C GLN A 76 16.24 -28.41 2.11
N THR A 77 16.11 -27.71 3.25
CA THR A 77 17.07 -27.58 4.38
C THR A 77 18.35 -26.76 4.20
N SER A 78 18.39 -25.55 4.79
CA SER A 78 19.03 -25.22 6.09
C SER A 78 19.46 -23.74 6.22
N HIS A 79 18.96 -23.11 7.29
CA HIS A 79 19.45 -21.95 8.06
C HIS A 79 20.37 -20.89 7.40
N GLU A 80 19.78 -19.83 6.83
CA GLU A 80 20.27 -18.44 6.97
C GLU A 80 19.06 -17.50 7.09
N GLU A 81 19.07 -16.61 8.09
CA GLU A 81 17.92 -15.82 8.56
C GLU A 81 17.52 -14.71 7.58
N PHE A 82 16.83 -15.10 6.51
CA PHE A 82 16.00 -14.21 5.71
C PHE A 82 14.65 -14.14 6.41
N GLN A 83 14.26 -12.96 6.93
CA GLN A 83 12.93 -12.75 7.50
C GLN A 83 11.89 -12.84 6.37
N PHE A 84 11.49 -14.07 6.08
CA PHE A 84 10.34 -14.38 5.25
C PHE A 84 9.15 -13.71 5.92
N ILE A 85 8.54 -12.72 5.25
CA ILE A 85 7.22 -12.26 5.67
C ILE A 85 6.34 -13.50 5.53
N GLN A 86 5.95 -14.09 6.67
CA GLN A 86 5.03 -15.21 6.76
C GLN A 86 3.66 -14.72 6.28
N VAL A 87 3.50 -14.57 4.96
CA VAL A 87 2.22 -14.23 4.36
C VAL A 87 1.37 -15.49 4.48
N SER A 88 0.31 -15.41 5.29
CA SER A 88 -0.60 -16.54 5.46
C SER A 88 -1.24 -16.90 4.13
N GLU A 89 -1.35 -18.20 3.83
CA GLU A 89 -2.06 -18.73 2.64
C GLU A 89 -3.47 -18.14 2.54
N ARG A 90 -4.10 -17.92 3.69
CA ARG A 90 -5.38 -17.25 3.84
C ARG A 90 -5.38 -15.79 3.38
N SER A 91 -4.34 -15.02 3.73
CA SER A 91 -4.20 -13.65 3.22
C SER A 91 -4.04 -13.63 1.70
N LEU A 92 -3.38 -14.65 1.13
CA LEU A 92 -3.25 -14.78 -0.33
C LEU A 92 -4.62 -15.06 -0.98
N LYS A 93 -5.40 -16.01 -0.45
CA LYS A 93 -6.76 -16.31 -0.94
C LYS A 93 -7.70 -15.10 -0.85
N MET A 94 -7.65 -14.38 0.27
CA MET A 94 -8.42 -13.14 0.46
C MET A 94 -8.01 -12.07 -0.58
N ASN A 95 -6.70 -11.89 -0.79
CA ASN A 95 -6.19 -10.92 -1.75
C ASN A 95 -6.61 -11.24 -3.19
N GLN A 96 -6.55 -12.52 -3.57
CA GLN A 96 -7.02 -13.00 -4.87
C GLN A 96 -8.51 -12.71 -5.07
N CYS A 97 -9.35 -13.06 -4.08
CA CYS A 97 -10.78 -12.76 -4.14
C CYS A 97 -11.06 -11.25 -4.33
N CYS A 98 -10.33 -10.37 -3.63
CA CYS A 98 -10.47 -8.94 -3.81
C CYS A 98 -10.09 -8.47 -5.23
N SER A 99 -9.03 -9.04 -5.79
CA SER A 99 -8.57 -8.76 -7.15
C SER A 99 -9.61 -9.22 -8.18
N ASP A 100 -10.20 -10.40 -7.99
CA ASP A 100 -11.22 -10.97 -8.88
C ASP A 100 -12.51 -10.14 -8.88
N LYS A 101 -12.83 -9.51 -7.73
CA LYS A 101 -13.95 -8.58 -7.59
C LYS A 101 -13.61 -7.15 -8.04
N LEU A 102 -12.44 -6.92 -8.64
CA LEU A 102 -12.00 -5.66 -9.23
C LEU A 102 -12.01 -4.49 -8.23
N LEU A 103 -11.61 -4.75 -6.98
CA LEU A 103 -11.42 -3.67 -6.01
C LEU A 103 -10.34 -2.68 -6.49
N PRO A 104 -10.54 -1.36 -6.31
CA PRO A 104 -9.51 -0.38 -6.62
C PRO A 104 -8.21 -0.66 -5.87
N GLU A 105 -7.06 -0.37 -6.47
CA GLU A 105 -5.73 -0.60 -5.85
C GLU A 105 -5.63 0.03 -4.45
N ARG A 106 -6.26 1.19 -4.23
CA ARG A 106 -6.30 1.90 -2.94
C ARG A 106 -7.07 1.14 -1.85
N CYS A 107 -7.93 0.20 -2.22
CA CYS A 107 -8.65 -0.68 -1.30
C CYS A 107 -7.89 -1.98 -1.02
N MET A 108 -6.91 -2.35 -1.87
CA MET A 108 -6.21 -3.63 -1.78
C MET A 108 -5.35 -3.75 -0.52
N ASP A 109 -4.94 -2.64 0.08
CA ASP A 109 -4.23 -2.61 1.36
C ASP A 109 -5.05 -3.26 2.50
N PHE A 110 -6.36 -3.34 2.36
CA PHE A 110 -7.28 -3.95 3.33
C PHE A 110 -7.56 -5.43 3.04
N CYS A 111 -7.11 -5.94 1.89
CA CYS A 111 -7.31 -7.32 1.44
C CYS A 111 -6.21 -8.25 1.95
N SER A 112 -6.03 -8.27 3.26
CA SER A 112 -5.17 -9.23 3.97
C SER A 112 -5.72 -9.50 5.36
N MET A 113 -5.51 -10.70 5.90
CA MET A 113 -5.97 -11.00 7.28
C MET A 113 -5.29 -10.10 8.30
N THR A 114 -4.02 -9.76 8.09
CA THR A 114 -3.28 -8.86 8.98
C THR A 114 -3.95 -7.48 9.09
N ASN A 115 -4.34 -6.91 7.95
CA ASN A 115 -4.97 -5.60 7.90
C ASN A 115 -6.48 -5.65 8.06
N TYR A 116 -7.12 -6.82 8.09
CA TYR A 116 -8.54 -6.96 8.37
C TYR A 116 -8.81 -6.79 9.89
N ASN A 117 -8.77 -5.55 10.38
CA ASN A 117 -8.96 -5.23 11.80
C ASN A 117 -9.71 -3.90 11.98
N GLU A 118 -10.13 -3.60 13.21
CA GLU A 118 -10.90 -2.39 13.53
C GLU A 118 -10.22 -1.10 13.05
N SER A 119 -8.92 -0.94 13.32
CA SER A 119 -8.15 0.25 12.95
C SER A 119 -8.11 0.48 11.44
N SER A 120 -7.98 -0.58 10.67
CA SER A 120 -7.98 -0.53 9.21
C SER A 120 -9.35 -0.18 8.66
N VAL A 121 -10.43 -0.72 9.23
CA VAL A 121 -11.77 -0.37 8.80
C VAL A 121 -12.11 1.07 9.19
N PHE A 122 -11.72 1.52 10.37
CA PHE A 122 -11.84 2.93 10.76
C PHE A 122 -11.12 3.85 9.76
N ARG A 123 -9.91 3.46 9.31
CA ARG A 123 -9.18 4.20 8.28
C ARG A 123 -9.93 4.24 6.94
N LEU A 124 -10.54 3.13 6.52
CA LEU A 124 -11.39 3.08 5.33
C LEU A 124 -12.58 4.05 5.45
N LEU A 125 -13.24 4.08 6.61
CA LEU A 125 -14.37 4.99 6.88
C LEU A 125 -13.94 6.46 6.94
N SER A 126 -12.69 6.74 7.38
CA SER A 126 -12.16 8.10 7.48
C SER A 126 -11.80 8.71 6.13
N GLU A 127 -11.50 7.88 5.12
CA GLU A 127 -11.13 8.31 3.77
C GLU A 127 -12.09 7.74 2.70
N PRO A 128 -13.39 8.06 2.75
CA PRO A 128 -14.41 7.45 1.88
C PRO A 128 -14.18 7.73 0.38
N TYR A 129 -13.47 8.82 0.06
CA TYR A 129 -13.08 9.16 -1.32
C TYR A 129 -11.95 8.29 -1.87
N ARG A 130 -11.18 7.60 -1.00
CA ARG A 130 -10.10 6.69 -1.43
C ARG A 130 -10.59 5.26 -1.62
N CYS A 131 -11.45 4.80 -0.71
CA CYS A 131 -12.07 3.50 -0.78
C CYS A 131 -13.53 3.61 -0.31
N PRO A 132 -14.52 3.40 -1.21
CA PRO A 132 -15.93 3.56 -0.84
C PRO A 132 -16.35 2.49 0.17
N ILE A 133 -17.37 2.79 0.98
CA ILE A 133 -17.89 1.86 1.99
C ILE A 133 -18.42 0.56 1.34
N SER A 134 -18.92 0.63 0.10
CA SER A 134 -19.31 -0.55 -0.68
C SER A 134 -18.17 -1.55 -0.89
N SER A 135 -16.90 -1.11 -0.87
CA SER A 135 -15.75 -2.00 -0.93
C SER A 135 -15.61 -2.85 0.33
N LEU A 136 -16.07 -2.36 1.49
CA LEU A 136 -15.98 -3.06 2.76
C LEU A 136 -16.81 -4.35 2.78
N GLU A 137 -17.95 -4.33 2.10
CA GLU A 137 -18.77 -5.52 1.87
C GLU A 137 -17.99 -6.59 1.11
N ILE A 138 -17.36 -6.20 -0.01
CA ILE A 138 -16.54 -7.11 -0.82
C ILE A 138 -15.36 -7.64 -0.01
N ILE A 139 -14.68 -6.77 0.76
CA ILE A 139 -13.56 -7.14 1.63
C ILE A 139 -14.02 -8.16 2.69
N ASN A 140 -15.15 -7.93 3.36
CA ASN A 140 -15.70 -8.87 4.35
C ASN A 140 -16.09 -10.20 3.70
N TYR A 141 -16.76 -10.16 2.54
CA TYR A 141 -17.10 -11.36 1.77
C TYR A 141 -15.86 -12.19 1.43
N CYS A 142 -14.79 -11.55 0.97
CA CYS A 142 -13.52 -12.22 0.69
C CYS A 142 -12.83 -12.73 1.96
N ALA A 143 -13.01 -12.07 3.12
CA ALA A 143 -12.47 -12.54 4.39
C ALA A 143 -13.11 -13.86 4.85
N LEU A 144 -14.41 -14.04 4.59
CA LEU A 144 -15.17 -15.25 4.90
C LEU A 144 -14.72 -16.48 4.10
N GLN A 145 -14.13 -16.26 2.92
CA GLN A 145 -13.71 -17.31 1.98
C GLN A 145 -14.84 -18.30 1.64
N ASN A 146 -16.08 -17.83 1.53
CA ASN A 146 -17.26 -18.65 1.25
C ASN A 146 -17.62 -19.71 2.32
N PHE A 147 -17.16 -19.54 3.57
CA PHE A 147 -17.55 -20.38 4.70
C PHE A 147 -18.50 -19.65 5.65
N ASP A 148 -19.43 -20.41 6.23
CA ASP A 148 -20.36 -19.93 7.26
C ASP A 148 -19.74 -20.08 8.66
N HIS A 149 -19.43 -18.94 9.28
CA HIS A 149 -18.80 -18.84 10.61
C HIS A 149 -19.79 -18.53 11.73
N ARG A 150 -21.12 -18.57 11.48
CA ARG A 150 -22.13 -18.15 12.46
C ARG A 150 -22.01 -18.86 13.80
N GLU A 151 -21.76 -20.17 13.82
CA GLU A 151 -21.58 -20.96 15.05
C GLU A 151 -20.39 -20.43 15.87
N CYS A 152 -19.23 -20.22 15.23
CA CYS A 152 -18.08 -19.66 15.92
C CYS A 152 -18.34 -18.21 16.39
N CYS A 153 -18.98 -17.38 15.57
CA CYS A 153 -19.33 -16.02 15.94
C CYS A 153 -20.26 -15.95 17.16
N GLN A 154 -21.25 -16.85 17.22
CA GLN A 154 -22.12 -16.99 18.41
C GLN A 154 -21.32 -17.37 19.65
N MET A 155 -20.40 -18.33 19.53
CA MET A 155 -19.51 -18.71 20.64
C MET A 155 -18.60 -17.56 21.10
N LYS A 156 -18.22 -16.67 20.18
CA LYS A 156 -17.43 -15.46 20.46
C LYS A 156 -18.27 -14.26 20.92
N MET A 157 -19.54 -14.47 21.26
CA MET A 157 -20.46 -13.43 21.75
C MET A 157 -20.71 -12.29 20.75
N VAL A 158 -20.64 -12.58 19.45
CA VAL A 158 -21.10 -11.63 18.42
C VAL A 158 -22.63 -11.53 18.50
N PRO A 159 -23.23 -10.32 18.58
CA PRO A 159 -24.68 -10.18 18.67
C PRO A 159 -25.40 -10.78 17.47
N GLU A 160 -26.61 -11.31 17.70
CA GLU A 160 -27.50 -11.84 16.66
C GLU A 160 -27.71 -10.86 15.49
N SER A 161 -27.78 -9.55 15.77
CA SER A 161 -27.90 -8.51 14.74
C SER A 161 -26.70 -8.43 13.80
N CYS A 162 -25.53 -8.94 14.19
CA CYS A 162 -24.28 -8.92 13.46
C CYS A 162 -23.89 -10.28 12.85
N LEU A 163 -24.55 -11.38 13.24
CA LEU A 163 -24.21 -12.72 12.76
C LEU A 163 -24.32 -12.90 11.25
N ASN A 164 -25.17 -12.12 10.59
CA ASN A 164 -25.29 -12.12 9.13
C ASN A 164 -23.98 -11.71 8.43
N LEU A 165 -23.05 -11.03 9.12
CA LEU A 165 -21.72 -10.69 8.59
C LEU A 165 -20.73 -11.86 8.66
N CYS A 166 -21.07 -12.92 9.39
CA CYS A 166 -20.26 -14.13 9.54
C CYS A 166 -20.58 -15.22 8.51
N SER A 167 -21.55 -15.00 7.62
CA SER A 167 -21.95 -15.96 6.59
C SER A 167 -21.86 -15.35 5.18
N PRO A 168 -21.54 -16.15 4.14
CA PRO A 168 -21.30 -15.66 2.78
C PRO A 168 -22.60 -15.41 1.96
N SER A 169 -23.75 -15.20 2.59
CA SER A 169 -25.07 -14.98 1.95
C SER A 169 -25.95 -14.08 2.86
N ASP A 170 -26.85 -13.22 2.42
CA ASP A 170 -27.56 -12.98 1.15
C ASP A 170 -27.04 -11.78 0.33
N GLU A 171 -27.46 -11.67 -0.93
CA GLU A 171 -27.32 -10.51 -1.85
C GLU A 171 -27.81 -9.15 -1.28
N LYS A 172 -28.25 -9.13 -0.01
CA LYS A 172 -28.76 -7.99 0.76
C LYS A 172 -27.97 -7.72 2.04
N THR A 173 -26.97 -8.53 2.39
CA THR A 173 -26.08 -8.25 3.53
C THR A 173 -24.97 -7.31 3.08
N HIS A 174 -25.37 -6.14 2.59
CA HIS A 174 -24.42 -5.07 2.34
C HIS A 174 -23.87 -4.63 3.69
N PHE A 175 -22.55 -4.44 3.76
CA PHE A 175 -21.92 -3.78 4.89
C PHE A 175 -22.31 -2.29 4.83
N ASP A 176 -23.55 -1.99 5.23
CA ASP A 176 -24.14 -0.66 5.16
C ASP A 176 -23.83 0.16 6.42
N VAL A 177 -24.12 1.46 6.34
CA VAL A 177 -24.02 2.41 7.46
C VAL A 177 -24.72 1.88 8.72
N SER A 178 -25.85 1.19 8.57
CA SER A 178 -26.60 0.59 9.68
C SER A 178 -25.84 -0.52 10.42
N LYS A 179 -24.88 -1.19 9.77
CA LYS A 179 -24.08 -2.30 10.33
C LYS A 179 -22.70 -1.84 10.82
N LEU A 180 -22.38 -0.55 10.74
CA LEU A 180 -21.13 0.00 11.28
C LEU A 180 -20.91 -0.32 12.77
N HIS A 181 -21.99 -0.44 13.56
CA HIS A 181 -21.88 -0.85 14.97
C HIS A 181 -21.29 -2.26 15.15
N CYS A 182 -21.38 -3.13 14.15
CA CYS A 182 -20.80 -4.46 14.18
C CYS A 182 -19.28 -4.47 14.02
N LEU A 183 -18.66 -3.35 13.63
CA LEU A 183 -17.20 -3.22 13.46
C LEU A 183 -16.42 -3.47 14.75
N HIS A 184 -17.03 -3.14 15.89
CA HIS A 184 -16.43 -3.42 17.20
C HIS A 184 -16.16 -4.93 17.41
N TYR A 185 -16.91 -5.80 16.71
CA TYR A 185 -16.74 -7.25 16.80
C TYR A 185 -15.81 -7.82 15.72
N ILE A 186 -15.18 -7.00 14.87
CA ILE A 186 -14.31 -7.49 13.78
C ILE A 186 -13.20 -8.39 14.29
N THR A 187 -12.57 -8.06 15.41
CA THR A 187 -11.49 -8.89 15.96
C THR A 187 -12.00 -10.28 16.38
N ALA A 188 -13.22 -10.34 16.94
CA ALA A 188 -13.87 -11.60 17.30
C ALA A 188 -14.23 -12.41 16.04
N MET A 189 -14.87 -11.77 15.06
CA MET A 189 -15.23 -12.39 13.77
C MET A 189 -13.98 -12.90 13.02
N LYS A 190 -12.94 -12.08 12.92
CA LYS A 190 -11.65 -12.44 12.30
C LYS A 190 -11.05 -13.69 12.92
N SER A 191 -11.10 -13.83 14.24
CA SER A 191 -10.56 -15.01 14.93
C SER A 191 -11.25 -16.31 14.49
N CYS A 192 -12.55 -16.25 14.21
CA CYS A 192 -13.31 -17.36 13.65
C CYS A 192 -12.88 -17.63 12.22
N PHE A 193 -12.75 -16.56 11.44
CA PHE A 193 -12.33 -16.68 10.06
C PHE A 193 -11.01 -17.46 10.06
N GLU A 194 -9.96 -16.97 10.71
CA GLU A 194 -8.61 -17.56 10.73
C GLU A 194 -8.51 -19.03 11.15
N SER A 195 -9.49 -19.56 11.89
CA SER A 195 -9.44 -20.89 12.52
C SER A 195 -9.83 -22.09 11.63
N GLN A 196 -10.18 -21.86 10.36
CA GLN A 196 -10.62 -22.88 9.41
C GLN A 196 -9.57 -23.24 8.35
#